data_AF-A0A3C1LEM4-F1
#
_entry.id   AF-A0A3C1LEM4-F1
#
_cell.length_a   1.000
_cell.length_b   1.000
_cell.length_c   1.000
_cell.angle_alpha   90.00
_cell.angle_beta   90.00
_cell.angle_gamma   90.00
#
_symmetry.space_group_name_H-M   'P 1'
#
loop_
_entity.id
_entity.type
_entity.pdbx_description
1 polymer ?
#
loop_
_entity_poly.entity_id
_entity_poly.type
_entity_poly.pdbx_seq_one_letter_code
_entity_poly.pdbx_strand_id
1 'polypeptide(L)'
;MTPFAAFCNLVHLLGSSTKTNEKLHALTSYFAAAANADKVWVIALFSGRRPKRLVSSTTLQLWCTEITALPLWLFEESYHTVGDLGETIALLLPPPIGTPTCTSLSAFMLQMQALQSADETEKKTFIITNWKALN
;
A
#
# COMPACT_ATOMS: atom_id res chain seq x y z
N MET A 1 5.58 0.00 -18.13
CA MET A 1 5.30 0.12 -16.69
C MET A 1 3.83 0.47 -16.53
N THR A 2 3.05 -0.25 -15.71
CA THR A 2 1.63 0.08 -15.50
C THR A 2 1.51 1.44 -14.79
N PRO A 3 0.39 2.17 -14.96
CA PRO A 3 0.14 3.40 -14.20
C PRO A 3 0.28 3.20 -12.68
N PHE A 4 -0.16 2.05 -12.17
CA PHE A 4 0.03 1.70 -10.76
C PHE A 4 1.52 1.52 -10.38
N ALA A 5 2.31 0.81 -11.20
CA ALA A 5 3.76 0.67 -10.95
C ALA A 5 4.49 2.03 -11.02
N ALA A 6 4.05 2.97 -11.85
CA ALA A 6 4.55 4.35 -11.86
C ALA A 6 4.31 5.07 -10.54
N PHE A 7 3.15 4.85 -9.92
CA PHE A 7 2.87 5.36 -8.58
C PHE A 7 3.72 4.69 -7.50
N CYS A 8 3.86 3.36 -7.51
CA CYS A 8 4.73 2.66 -6.56
C CYS A 8 6.17 3.18 -6.62
N ASN A 9 6.70 3.37 -7.84
CA ASN A 9 8.03 3.94 -8.04
C ASN A 9 8.14 5.38 -7.51
N LEU A 10 7.10 6.21 -7.70
CA LEU A 10 7.06 7.54 -7.12
C LEU A 10 7.15 7.48 -5.58
N VAL A 11 6.34 6.64 -4.93
CA VAL A 11 6.35 6.49 -3.47
C VAL A 11 7.72 6.03 -2.98
N HIS A 12 8.33 5.05 -3.65
CA HIS A 12 9.67 4.58 -3.33
C HIS A 12 10.71 5.71 -3.42
N LEU A 13 10.76 6.44 -4.54
CA LEU A 13 11.69 7.57 -4.72
C LEU A 13 11.51 8.68 -3.68
N LEU A 14 10.26 8.97 -3.31
CA LEU A 14 9.95 10.00 -2.30
C LEU A 14 10.34 9.57 -0.88
N GLY A 15 10.24 8.27 -0.58
CA GLY A 15 10.65 7.68 0.69
C GLY A 15 12.16 7.55 0.83
N SER A 16 12.87 7.22 -0.26
CA SER A 16 14.32 6.98 -0.23
C SER A 16 15.17 8.26 -0.31
N SER A 17 14.62 9.37 -0.82
CA SER A 17 15.38 10.62 -0.98
C SER A 17 15.23 11.57 0.22
N THR A 18 16.32 12.27 0.57
CA THR A 18 16.32 13.39 1.52
C THR A 18 16.44 14.75 0.85
N LYS A 19 16.70 14.80 -0.47
CA LYS A 19 16.92 16.05 -1.20
C LYS A 19 15.62 16.59 -1.80
N THR A 20 15.28 17.83 -1.45
CA THR A 20 14.06 18.50 -1.93
C THR A 20 13.97 18.52 -3.46
N ASN A 21 15.08 18.80 -4.16
CA ASN A 21 15.09 18.88 -5.62
C ASN A 21 14.81 17.53 -6.28
N GLU A 22 15.30 16.43 -5.71
CA GLU A 22 15.02 15.08 -6.23
C GLU A 22 13.54 14.72 -6.06
N LYS A 23 12.94 15.06 -4.91
CA LYS A 23 11.49 14.88 -4.69
C LYS A 23 10.65 15.70 -5.65
N LEU A 24 11.02 16.97 -5.87
CA LEU A 24 10.33 17.84 -6.83
C LEU A 24 10.44 17.30 -8.25
N HIS A 25 11.61 16.81 -8.65
CA HIS A 25 11.80 16.20 -9.95
C HIS A 25 10.94 14.93 -10.11
N ALA A 26 10.93 14.04 -9.13
CA ALA A 26 10.11 12.83 -9.15
C ALA A 26 8.62 13.14 -9.29
N LEU A 27 8.11 14.11 -8.53
CA LEU A 27 6.72 14.57 -8.62
C LEU A 27 6.41 15.18 -10.00
N THR A 28 7.28 16.06 -10.50
CA THR A 28 7.08 16.72 -11.80
C THR A 28 7.04 15.69 -12.92
N SER A 29 7.98 14.75 -12.92
CA SER A 29 8.05 13.66 -13.90
C SER A 29 6.81 12.76 -13.84
N TYR A 30 6.33 12.42 -12.64
CA TYR A 30 5.08 11.66 -12.49
C TYR A 30 3.87 12.43 -13.02
N PHE A 31 3.71 13.71 -12.64
CA PHE A 31 2.58 14.53 -13.09
C PHE A 31 2.60 14.85 -14.58
N ALA A 32 3.75 14.80 -15.24
CA ALA A 32 3.84 14.94 -16.69
C ALA A 32 3.25 13.72 -17.43
N ALA A 33 3.42 12.51 -16.89
CA ALA A 33 3.07 11.27 -17.57
C ALA A 33 1.76 10.61 -17.09
N ALA A 34 1.35 10.83 -15.85
CA ALA A 34 0.19 10.14 -15.25
C ALA A 34 -1.15 10.58 -15.88
N ALA A 35 -2.17 9.73 -15.78
CA ALA A 35 -3.54 10.09 -16.15
C ALA A 35 -4.14 11.08 -15.14
N ASN A 36 -5.03 11.97 -15.58
CA ASN A 36 -5.62 13.02 -14.72
C ASN A 36 -6.24 12.48 -13.42
N ALA A 37 -6.93 11.34 -13.48
CA ALA A 37 -7.52 10.70 -12.30
C ALA A 37 -6.46 10.28 -11.26
N ASP A 38 -5.33 9.71 -11.72
CA ASP A 38 -4.23 9.32 -10.84
C ASP A 38 -3.53 10.56 -10.24
N LYS A 39 -3.36 11.64 -11.02
CA LYS A 39 -2.79 12.90 -10.51
C LYS A 39 -3.62 13.45 -9.35
N VAL A 40 -4.94 13.47 -9.48
CA VAL A 40 -5.86 13.94 -8.42
C VAL A 40 -5.69 13.10 -7.15
N TRP A 41 -5.61 11.78 -7.28
CA TRP A 41 -5.40 10.88 -6.16
C TRP A 41 -4.04 11.05 -5.50
N VAL A 42 -2.97 11.19 -6.27
CA VAL A 42 -1.64 11.49 -5.74
C VAL A 42 -1.65 12.78 -4.92
N ILE A 43 -2.23 13.85 -5.46
CA ILE A 43 -2.37 15.12 -4.73
C ILE A 43 -3.15 14.91 -3.42
N ALA A 44 -4.29 14.22 -3.47
CA ALA A 44 -5.10 13.97 -2.29
C ALA A 44 -4.33 13.22 -1.20
N LEU A 45 -3.60 12.15 -1.55
CA LEU A 45 -2.84 11.34 -0.60
C LEU A 45 -1.72 12.16 0.08
N PHE A 46 -0.95 12.91 -0.72
CA PHE A 46 0.16 13.71 -0.20
C PHE A 46 -0.27 15.01 0.49
N SER A 47 -1.49 15.50 0.22
CA SER A 47 -2.08 16.63 0.93
C SER A 47 -2.85 16.22 2.21
N GLY A 48 -2.72 14.97 2.65
CA GLY A 48 -3.36 14.45 3.87
C GLY A 48 -4.83 14.04 3.72
N ARG A 49 -5.40 14.08 2.51
CA ARG A 49 -6.78 13.62 2.23
C ARG A 49 -6.77 12.12 1.93
N ARG A 50 -6.64 11.32 2.98
CA ARG A 50 -6.61 9.85 2.89
C ARG A 50 -8.03 9.26 2.98
N PRO A 51 -8.33 8.17 2.25
CA PRO A 51 -9.59 7.45 2.43
C PRO A 51 -9.69 6.88 3.85
N LYS A 52 -10.93 6.61 4.29
CA LYS A 52 -11.19 5.98 5.60
C LYS A 52 -10.50 4.61 5.67
N ARG A 53 -10.00 4.26 6.85
CA ARG A 53 -9.41 2.94 7.11
C ARG A 53 -10.47 1.86 6.89
N LEU A 54 -10.12 0.81 6.13
CA LEU A 54 -11.02 -0.31 5.86
C LEU A 54 -11.12 -1.28 7.04
N VAL A 55 -10.00 -1.45 7.74
CA VAL A 55 -9.83 -2.38 8.86
C VAL A 55 -8.89 -1.78 9.91
N SER A 56 -8.93 -2.35 11.12
CA SER A 56 -8.06 -1.94 12.22
C SER A 56 -6.62 -2.46 12.05
N SER A 57 -5.66 -1.87 12.75
CA SER A 57 -4.28 -2.37 12.80
C SER A 57 -4.21 -3.78 13.38
N THR A 58 -5.00 -4.06 14.42
CA THR A 58 -5.10 -5.39 15.06
C THR A 58 -5.57 -6.45 14.06
N THR A 59 -6.54 -6.11 13.20
CA THR A 59 -7.02 -7.02 12.15
C THR A 59 -5.93 -7.32 11.13
N LEU A 60 -5.17 -6.31 10.70
CA LEU A 60 -4.05 -6.49 9.77
C LEU A 60 -2.94 -7.37 10.36
N GLN A 61 -2.60 -7.14 11.64
CA GLN A 61 -1.65 -7.97 12.39
C GLN A 61 -2.11 -9.43 12.44
N LEU A 62 -3.37 -9.68 12.80
CA LEU A 62 -3.94 -11.02 12.86
C LEU A 62 -3.80 -11.73 11.51
N TRP A 63 -4.21 -11.09 10.42
CA TRP A 63 -4.12 -11.70 9.09
C TRP A 63 -2.69 -11.92 8.63
N CYS A 64 -1.76 -11.03 8.98
CA CYS A 64 -0.34 -11.24 8.71
C CYS A 64 0.17 -12.49 9.46
N THR A 65 -0.12 -12.61 10.75
CA THR A 65 0.30 -13.77 11.57
C THR A 65 -0.30 -15.09 11.08
N GLU A 66 -1.54 -15.07 10.59
CA GLU A 66 -2.17 -16.24 9.98
C GLU A 66 -1.45 -16.69 8.69
N ILE A 67 -1.04 -15.74 7.84
CA ILE A 67 -0.35 -16.04 6.57
C ILE A 67 1.06 -16.57 6.83
N THR A 68 1.77 -15.96 7.77
CA THR A 68 3.17 -16.28 8.06
C THR A 68 3.32 -17.42 9.06
N ALA A 69 2.21 -17.88 9.65
CA ALA A 69 2.18 -18.85 10.75
C ALA A 69 3.06 -18.43 11.94
N LEU A 70 3.26 -17.12 12.13
CA LEU A 70 4.04 -16.59 13.25
C LEU A 70 3.15 -16.44 14.48
N PRO A 71 3.65 -16.78 15.68
CA PRO A 71 2.93 -16.46 16.90
C PRO A 71 2.88 -14.94 17.10
N LEU A 72 1.80 -14.45 17.73
CA LEU A 72 1.54 -13.02 17.91
C LEU A 72 2.71 -12.28 18.58
N TRP A 73 3.31 -12.89 19.61
CA TRP A 73 4.43 -12.28 20.34
C TRP A 73 5.64 -11.99 19.42
N LEU A 74 5.91 -12.85 18.43
CA LEU A 74 7.04 -12.66 17.52
C LEU A 74 6.77 -11.56 16.50
N PHE A 75 5.50 -11.41 16.10
CA PHE A 75 5.08 -10.25 15.31
C PHE A 75 5.26 -8.95 16.12
N GLU A 76 4.86 -8.93 17.39
CA GLU A 76 4.99 -7.76 18.26
C GLU A 76 6.45 -7.34 18.43
N GLU A 77 7.36 -8.29 18.69
CA GLU A 77 8.81 -8.03 18.75
C GLU A 77 9.36 -7.46 17.43
N SER A 78 8.89 -8.00 16.30
CA SER A 78 9.27 -7.50 14.97
C SER A 78 8.78 -6.05 14.77
N TYR A 79 7.51 -5.79 15.13
CA TYR A 79 6.91 -4.46 15.04
C TYR A 79 7.61 -3.45 15.96
N HIS A 80 7.97 -3.84 17.18
CA HIS A 80 8.74 -3.00 18.11
C HIS A 80 10.11 -2.61 17.57
N THR A 81 10.74 -3.51 16.81
CA THR A 81 12.05 -3.26 16.19
C THR A 81 11.95 -2.35 14.96
N VAL A 82 10.94 -2.55 14.12
CA VAL A 82 10.76 -1.81 12.85
C VAL A 82 10.12 -0.44 13.08
N GLY A 83 9.11 -0.35 13.96
CA GLY A 83 8.42 0.89 14.30
C GLY A 83 7.31 1.32 13.33
N ASP A 84 7.12 0.63 12.20
CA ASP A 84 6.02 0.84 11.25
C ASP A 84 5.30 -0.46 10.91
N LEU A 85 3.96 -0.44 10.97
CA LEU A 85 3.13 -1.63 10.76
C LEU A 85 3.17 -2.10 9.30
N GLY A 86 3.18 -1.17 8.35
CA GLY A 86 3.21 -1.49 6.93
C GLY A 86 4.54 -2.14 6.54
N GLU A 87 5.64 -1.57 7.01
CA GLU A 87 6.99 -2.12 6.81
C GLU A 87 7.15 -3.48 7.51
N THR A 88 6.65 -3.63 8.73
CA THR A 88 6.66 -4.93 9.44
C THR A 88 5.93 -6.01 8.64
N ILE A 89 4.72 -5.71 8.15
CA ILE A 89 3.94 -6.65 7.34
C ILE A 89 4.68 -6.98 6.05
N ALA A 90 5.22 -5.97 5.34
CA ALA A 90 5.96 -6.19 4.10
C ALA A 90 7.19 -7.11 4.32
N LEU A 91 7.93 -6.91 5.40
CA LEU A 91 9.11 -7.72 5.73
C LEU A 91 8.77 -9.16 6.14
N LEU A 92 7.61 -9.39 6.77
CA LEU A 92 7.20 -10.70 7.25
C LEU A 92 6.46 -11.54 6.20
N LEU A 93 5.75 -10.89 5.27
CA LEU A 93 5.02 -11.58 4.23
C LEU A 93 5.97 -12.39 3.32
N PRO A 94 5.55 -13.58 2.85
CA PRO A 94 6.34 -14.36 1.91
C PRO A 94 6.54 -13.60 0.59
N PRO A 95 7.52 -14.01 -0.24
CA PRO A 95 7.71 -13.44 -1.57
C PRO A 95 6.41 -13.48 -2.39
N PRO A 96 6.15 -12.47 -3.24
CA PRO A 96 4.95 -12.42 -4.05
C PRO A 96 4.91 -13.60 -5.02
N ILE A 97 3.72 -14.20 -5.17
CA ILE A 97 3.51 -15.36 -6.06
C ILE A 97 2.73 -14.94 -7.32
N GLY A 98 2.21 -13.70 -7.37
CA GLY A 98 1.37 -13.20 -8.46
C GLY A 98 1.83 -11.87 -9.04
N THR A 99 1.17 -11.47 -10.13
CA THR A 99 1.31 -10.14 -10.71
C THR A 99 0.30 -9.17 -10.07
N PRO A 100 0.67 -7.88 -9.90
CA PRO A 100 -0.25 -6.87 -9.42
C PRO A 100 -1.47 -6.79 -10.34
N THR A 101 -2.65 -6.98 -9.77
CA THR A 101 -3.94 -6.93 -10.48
C THR A 101 -4.40 -5.50 -10.76
N CYS A 102 -3.76 -4.51 -10.13
CA CYS A 102 -4.14 -3.11 -10.22
C CYS A 102 -3.56 -2.42 -11.46
N THR A 103 -4.45 -1.85 -12.25
CA THR A 103 -4.09 -1.13 -13.48
C THR A 103 -3.65 0.31 -13.20
N SER A 104 -4.28 1.02 -12.25
CA SER A 104 -3.98 2.42 -11.90
C SER A 104 -4.25 2.75 -10.43
N LEU A 105 -3.71 3.88 -9.95
CA LEU A 105 -3.96 4.36 -8.58
C LEU A 105 -5.44 4.67 -8.37
N SER A 106 -6.05 5.35 -9.33
CA SER A 106 -7.48 5.69 -9.30
C SER A 106 -8.38 4.46 -9.22
N ALA A 107 -8.09 3.42 -10.00
CA ALA A 107 -8.85 2.16 -9.96
C ALA A 107 -8.72 1.49 -8.59
N PHE A 108 -7.50 1.43 -8.04
CA PHE A 108 -7.27 0.87 -6.72
C PHE A 108 -8.02 1.64 -5.61
N MET A 109 -8.00 2.98 -5.66
CA MET A 109 -8.71 3.81 -4.69
C MET A 109 -10.23 3.62 -4.76
N LEU A 110 -10.79 3.48 -5.96
CA LEU A 110 -12.22 3.17 -6.14
C LEU A 110 -12.58 1.79 -5.58
N GLN A 111 -11.75 0.77 -5.79
CA GLN A 111 -11.93 -0.55 -5.18
C GLN A 111 -11.89 -0.48 -3.66
N MET A 112 -10.94 0.26 -3.09
CA MET A 112 -10.88 0.49 -1.64
C MET A 112 -12.15 1.19 -1.13
N GLN A 113 -12.66 2.20 -1.83
CA GLN A 113 -13.89 2.88 -1.45
C GLN A 113 -15.11 1.95 -1.45
N ALA A 114 -15.24 1.10 -2.47
CA ALA A 114 -16.32 0.13 -2.57
C ALA A 114 -16.32 -0.88 -1.40
N LEU A 115 -15.14 -1.23 -0.90
CA LEU A 115 -14.97 -2.15 0.24
C LEU A 115 -15.36 -1.54 1.59
N GLN A 116 -15.66 -0.25 1.70
CA GLN A 116 -16.04 0.32 3.01
C GLN A 116 -17.29 -0.36 3.58
N SER A 117 -18.27 -0.63 2.72
CA SER A 117 -19.55 -1.28 3.07
C SER A 117 -19.51 -2.81 3.01
N ALA A 118 -18.39 -3.38 2.57
CA ALA A 118 -18.19 -4.83 2.46
C ALA A 118 -18.05 -5.49 3.84
N ASP A 119 -18.32 -6.78 3.90
CA ASP A 119 -18.09 -7.57 5.10
C ASP A 119 -16.60 -7.81 5.36
N GLU A 120 -16.28 -8.37 6.52
CA GLU A 120 -14.88 -8.63 6.90
C GLU A 120 -14.21 -9.68 6.00
N THR A 121 -14.98 -10.64 5.49
CA THR A 121 -14.47 -11.74 4.66
C THR A 121 -14.01 -11.22 3.29
N GLU A 122 -14.81 -10.35 2.68
CA GLU A 122 -14.50 -9.67 1.43
C GLU A 122 -13.28 -8.75 1.61
N LYS A 123 -13.24 -7.97 2.69
CA LYS A 123 -12.08 -7.12 3.03
C LYS A 123 -10.79 -7.93 3.20
N LYS A 124 -10.87 -9.05 3.93
CA LYS A 124 -9.75 -9.97 4.13
C LYS A 124 -9.27 -10.53 2.81
N THR A 125 -10.19 -11.06 2.00
CA THR A 125 -9.88 -11.64 0.68
C THR A 125 -9.18 -10.63 -0.21
N PHE A 126 -9.70 -9.39 -0.27
CA PHE A 126 -9.09 -8.32 -1.04
C PHE A 126 -7.67 -7.98 -0.57
N ILE A 127 -7.48 -7.77 0.74
CA ILE A 127 -6.19 -7.38 1.32
C ILE A 127 -5.14 -8.48 1.10
N ILE A 128 -5.47 -9.73 1.40
CA ILE A 128 -4.55 -10.87 1.24
C ILE A 128 -4.19 -11.08 -0.23
N THR A 129 -5.15 -10.93 -1.15
CA THR A 129 -4.89 -11.05 -2.59
C THR A 129 -3.91 -9.99 -3.06
N ASN A 130 -4.07 -8.74 -2.61
CA ASN A 130 -3.15 -7.66 -2.97
C ASN A 130 -1.76 -7.85 -2.34
N TRP A 131 -1.66 -8.27 -1.08
CA TRP A 131 -0.39 -8.57 -0.43
C TRP A 131 0.43 -9.64 -1.17
N LYS A 132 -0.22 -10.71 -1.63
CA LYS A 132 0.45 -11.78 -2.41
C LYS A 132 0.97 -11.32 -3.78
N ALA A 133 0.55 -10.15 -4.25
CA ALA A 133 0.86 -9.63 -5.58
C ALA A 133 1.76 -8.38 -5.57
N LEU A 134 1.97 -7.76 -4.41
CA LEU A 134 2.59 -6.43 -4.30
C LEU A 134 3.86 -6.35 -3.45
N ASN A 135 4.21 -7.42 -2.71
CA ASN A 135 5.38 -7.41 -1.84
C ASN A 135 6.71 -7.44 -2.62
#